data_AF-A0A0S8K8A3-F1
#
_entry.id   AF-A0A0S8K8A3-F1
#
_cell.length_a   1.000
_cell.length_b   1.000
_cell.length_c   1.000
_cell.angle_alpha   90.00
_cell.angle_beta   90.00
_cell.angle_gamma   90.00
#
_symmetry.space_group_name_H-M   'P 1'
#
loop_
_entity.id
_entity.type
_entity.pdbx_description
1 polymer ?
#
loop_
_entity_poly.entity_id
_entity_poly.type
_entity_poly.pdbx_seq_one_letter_code
_entity_poly.pdbx_strand_id
1 'polypeptide(L)'
;MSLRAFLACSVVAALTIILIAGMISNKTVGTALAGADHKSHLPVVMRQGRLPTPTPTETPIPVDLWCDVNSFLTGPAGDPAFRSPQTVLMGGVREGSATQVLVEFPSGETMTLPLGDVFEWRPGFLTSVPGLPQPGGTYTFTALAADGTPIPGAVATDVYLGGYEVDPPTNVRGEVVETGVLITWDAPPVIPGAFDPSRSPPIGHYHIPLNRQGGEKLFSWSGPETSHLIPFRRQDFGPRDEGLALEEMGDGVYTVGVHAASWAPGGTAGYGIECQAQNPADHIQIVIEGGQVRLKTP
;
A
#
# COMPACT_ATOMS: atom_id res chain seq x y z
N MET A 1 40.19 35.30 -14.64
CA MET A 1 40.84 34.55 -15.74
C MET A 1 40.81 33.08 -15.35
N SER A 2 39.77 32.32 -15.69
CA SER A 2 39.55 31.60 -16.97
C SER A 2 40.65 30.60 -17.30
N LEU A 3 40.33 29.30 -17.21
CA LEU A 3 40.61 28.41 -18.34
C LEU A 3 39.66 27.19 -18.32
N ARG A 4 38.83 27.13 -19.37
CA ARG A 4 38.07 25.96 -19.82
C ARG A 4 39.00 24.97 -20.54
N ALA A 5 38.49 23.75 -20.68
CA ALA A 5 38.60 22.85 -21.85
C ALA A 5 39.84 21.93 -22.00
N PHE A 6 39.56 20.62 -21.94
CA PHE A 6 40.12 19.54 -22.78
C PHE A 6 39.04 18.42 -22.84
N LEU A 7 38.25 18.30 -23.92
CA LEU A 7 38.38 17.33 -25.04
C LEU A 7 38.72 15.88 -24.58
N ALA A 8 37.87 14.86 -24.74
CA ALA A 8 37.27 14.20 -25.92
C ALA A 8 38.17 13.12 -26.59
N CYS A 9 37.54 11.97 -26.92
CA CYS A 9 38.01 10.71 -27.61
C CYS A 9 37.98 9.49 -26.67
N SER A 10 37.47 8.29 -26.96
CA SER A 10 36.87 7.58 -28.12
C SER A 10 36.14 6.34 -27.51
N VAL A 11 35.14 5.68 -28.09
CA VAL A 11 35.26 4.70 -29.19
C VAL A 11 33.84 4.29 -29.63
N VAL A 12 33.68 4.24 -30.95
CA VAL A 12 32.54 3.76 -31.75
C VAL A 12 32.74 2.28 -32.13
N ALA A 13 31.62 1.61 -32.46
CA ALA A 13 31.45 0.28 -33.10
C ALA A 13 31.24 -0.89 -32.11
N ALA A 14 30.25 -1.77 -32.28
CA ALA A 14 29.80 -2.36 -33.54
C ALA A 14 28.29 -2.65 -33.62
N LEU A 15 27.75 -2.29 -34.78
CA LEU A 15 26.54 -2.80 -35.44
C LEU A 15 26.91 -4.14 -36.13
N THR A 16 26.00 -5.12 -36.23
CA THR A 16 25.70 -5.92 -37.45
C THR A 16 24.97 -7.26 -37.15
N ILE A 17 23.68 -7.30 -37.54
CA ILE A 17 22.95 -8.32 -38.36
C ILE A 17 23.03 -9.81 -37.96
N ILE A 18 21.85 -10.44 -37.78
CA ILE A 18 21.36 -11.63 -38.54
C ILE A 18 19.82 -11.71 -38.44
N LEU A 19 19.18 -11.54 -39.60
CA LEU A 19 17.84 -12.05 -39.94
C LEU A 19 17.99 -13.51 -40.38
N ILE A 20 17.00 -14.38 -40.16
CA ILE A 20 16.41 -15.29 -41.18
C ILE A 20 15.25 -16.12 -40.58
N ALA A 21 14.28 -16.34 -41.47
CA ALA A 21 12.97 -16.97 -41.40
C ALA A 21 12.88 -18.40 -40.84
N GLY A 22 11.65 -18.82 -40.51
CA GLY A 22 11.30 -20.21 -40.23
C GLY A 22 9.80 -20.51 -40.11
N MET A 23 8.98 -20.12 -41.10
CA MET A 23 7.68 -20.75 -41.32
C MET A 23 7.89 -22.12 -41.99
N ILE A 24 7.60 -23.24 -41.31
CA ILE A 24 7.36 -24.52 -41.99
C ILE A 24 6.20 -25.27 -41.31
N SER A 25 5.18 -25.49 -42.15
CA SER A 25 4.05 -26.40 -42.08
C SER A 25 4.40 -27.83 -41.62
N ASN A 26 3.49 -28.48 -40.87
CA ASN A 26 3.26 -29.91 -41.07
C ASN A 26 1.81 -30.31 -40.74
N LYS A 27 1.04 -30.58 -41.80
CA LYS A 27 -0.10 -31.50 -41.81
C LYS A 27 0.44 -32.92 -41.93
N THR A 28 -0.10 -33.86 -41.17
CA THR A 28 -0.04 -35.27 -41.55
C THR A 28 -1.37 -35.94 -41.26
N VAL A 29 -1.98 -36.41 -42.34
CA VAL A 29 -3.13 -37.31 -42.41
C VAL A 29 -2.57 -38.74 -42.43
N GLY A 30 -3.17 -39.65 -41.65
CA GLY A 30 -2.87 -41.08 -41.70
C GLY A 30 -4.14 -41.90 -41.45
N THR A 31 -4.71 -42.44 -42.52
CA THR A 31 -5.84 -43.38 -42.53
C THR A 31 -5.39 -44.84 -42.41
N ALA A 32 -6.09 -45.57 -41.53
CA ALA A 32 -6.62 -46.95 -41.61
C ALA A 32 -5.74 -48.18 -41.95
N LEU A 33 -5.92 -49.25 -41.15
CA LEU A 33 -6.42 -50.60 -41.53
C LEU A 33 -6.35 -51.51 -40.27
N ALA A 34 -7.49 -51.94 -39.71
CA ALA A 34 -8.20 -53.21 -39.95
C ALA A 34 -7.58 -54.44 -39.25
N GLY A 35 -8.34 -55.01 -38.31
CA GLY A 35 -8.12 -56.32 -37.70
C GLY A 35 -9.39 -56.75 -36.98
N ALA A 36 -10.16 -57.61 -37.65
CA ALA A 36 -11.39 -58.20 -37.13
C ALA A 36 -11.08 -59.33 -36.15
N ASP A 37 -11.84 -59.45 -35.07
CA ASP A 37 -12.16 -60.76 -34.53
C ASP A 37 -13.56 -60.79 -33.87
N HIS A 38 -14.23 -61.91 -34.09
CA HIS A 38 -15.66 -62.12 -33.96
C HIS A 38 -15.90 -63.08 -32.79
N LYS A 39 -16.66 -62.69 -31.74
CA LYS A 39 -17.38 -63.66 -30.88
C LYS A 39 -18.39 -63.04 -29.91
N SER A 40 -19.56 -63.70 -29.91
CA SER A 40 -20.58 -63.86 -28.86
C SER A 40 -21.33 -62.62 -28.35
N HIS A 41 -22.57 -62.53 -28.82
CA HIS A 41 -23.66 -61.72 -28.30
C HIS A 41 -24.11 -62.19 -26.90
N LEU A 42 -24.06 -61.27 -25.93
CA LEU A 42 -24.95 -61.26 -24.77
C LEU A 42 -25.69 -59.91 -24.78
N PRO A 43 -27.00 -59.85 -24.54
CA PRO A 43 -27.70 -58.58 -24.38
C PRO A 43 -27.31 -57.97 -23.03
N VAL A 44 -26.29 -57.12 -23.02
CA VAL A 44 -26.05 -56.21 -21.90
C VAL A 44 -27.17 -55.17 -21.94
N VAL A 45 -28.07 -55.24 -20.98
CA VAL A 45 -29.00 -54.15 -20.66
C VAL A 45 -28.15 -52.97 -20.20
N MET A 46 -27.79 -52.09 -21.14
CA MET A 46 -27.22 -50.79 -20.79
C MET A 46 -28.30 -49.98 -20.11
N ARG A 47 -28.30 -49.98 -18.77
CA ARG A 47 -28.80 -48.80 -18.05
C ARG A 47 -28.00 -47.63 -18.57
N GLN A 48 -28.66 -46.67 -19.22
CA GLN A 48 -28.09 -45.37 -19.54
C GLN A 48 -27.70 -44.69 -18.23
N GLY A 49 -26.52 -45.02 -17.71
CA GLY A 49 -25.84 -44.21 -16.72
C GLY A 49 -25.52 -42.90 -17.41
N ARG A 50 -26.17 -41.81 -16.98
CA ARG A 50 -25.74 -40.46 -17.33
C ARG A 50 -24.24 -40.41 -17.06
N LEU A 51 -23.45 -40.12 -18.10
CA LEU A 51 -22.06 -39.71 -17.92
C LEU A 51 -22.03 -38.62 -16.83
N PRO A 52 -21.15 -38.71 -15.83
CA PRO A 52 -21.02 -37.63 -14.85
C PRO A 52 -20.80 -36.35 -15.63
N THR A 53 -21.72 -35.40 -15.47
CA THR A 53 -21.55 -34.07 -16.05
C THR A 53 -20.25 -33.54 -15.48
N PRO A 54 -19.27 -33.14 -16.32
CA PRO A 54 -18.05 -32.55 -15.81
C PRO A 54 -18.47 -31.36 -14.95
N THR A 55 -18.12 -31.40 -13.67
CA THR A 55 -18.27 -30.25 -12.79
C THR A 55 -17.58 -29.09 -13.51
N PRO A 56 -18.28 -27.97 -13.80
CA PRO A 56 -17.62 -26.83 -14.40
C PRO A 56 -16.43 -26.48 -13.52
N THR A 57 -15.23 -26.49 -14.10
CA THR A 57 -14.04 -25.98 -13.43
C THR A 57 -14.33 -24.52 -13.12
N GLU A 58 -14.53 -24.20 -11.85
CA GLU A 58 -14.70 -22.81 -11.44
C GLU A 58 -13.48 -22.04 -11.93
N THR A 59 -13.72 -21.03 -12.77
CA THR A 59 -12.67 -20.11 -13.18
C THR A 59 -12.13 -19.47 -11.91
N PRO A 60 -10.82 -19.60 -11.60
CA PRO A 60 -10.26 -18.96 -10.44
C PRO A 60 -10.57 -17.46 -10.48
N ILE A 61 -11.14 -16.94 -9.38
CA ILE A 61 -11.35 -15.50 -9.24
C ILE A 61 -9.96 -14.85 -9.21
N PRO A 62 -9.66 -13.89 -10.10
CA PRO A 62 -8.38 -13.19 -10.08
C PRO A 62 -8.12 -12.56 -8.71
N VAL A 63 -6.89 -12.68 -8.21
CA VAL A 63 -6.45 -11.99 -6.99
C VAL A 63 -5.79 -10.69 -7.39
N ASP A 64 -6.41 -9.58 -7.01
CA ASP A 64 -5.88 -8.23 -7.20
C ASP A 64 -5.10 -7.82 -5.93
N LEU A 65 -3.78 -7.84 -6.03
CA LEU A 65 -2.84 -7.52 -4.95
C LEU A 65 -2.33 -6.08 -5.14
N TRP A 66 -2.40 -5.31 -4.06
CA TRP A 66 -1.79 -3.99 -3.98
C TRP A 66 -0.74 -3.98 -2.86
N CYS A 67 0.37 -3.27 -3.08
CA CYS A 67 1.44 -3.10 -2.12
C CYS A 67 2.04 -1.70 -2.18
N ASP A 68 2.62 -1.28 -1.06
CA ASP A 68 3.31 -0.01 -0.88
C ASP A 68 4.42 -0.20 0.17
N VAL A 69 5.60 0.35 -0.09
CA VAL A 69 6.76 0.36 0.80
C VAL A 69 7.10 1.80 1.12
N ASN A 70 6.88 2.17 2.39
CA ASN A 70 7.09 3.55 2.82
C ASN A 70 7.79 3.67 4.17
N SER A 71 8.31 4.86 4.41
CA SER A 71 9.00 5.22 5.64
C SER A 71 8.08 5.97 6.60
N PHE A 72 8.19 5.69 7.90
CA PHE A 72 7.58 6.51 8.95
C PHE A 72 8.67 7.22 9.76
N LEU A 73 8.55 8.54 9.90
CA LEU A 73 9.48 9.36 10.66
C LEU A 73 8.79 9.92 11.91
N THR A 74 9.55 9.96 13.00
CA THR A 74 9.12 10.57 14.26
C THR A 74 9.89 11.86 14.53
N GLY A 75 10.25 12.59 13.48
CA GLY A 75 11.00 13.84 13.53
C GLY A 75 11.54 14.24 12.14
N PRO A 76 12.41 15.26 12.07
CA PRO A 76 12.90 15.81 10.79
C PRO A 76 13.62 14.77 9.92
N ALA A 77 13.42 14.85 8.61
CA ALA A 77 13.98 13.90 7.63
C ALA A 77 15.52 13.93 7.56
N GLY A 78 16.10 15.10 7.86
CA GLY A 78 17.55 15.33 7.85
C GLY A 78 18.30 14.77 9.05
N ASP A 79 17.61 14.29 10.09
CA ASP A 79 18.23 13.77 11.31
C ASP A 79 18.06 12.24 11.40
N PRO A 80 19.16 11.47 11.24
CA PRO A 80 19.13 10.01 11.33
C PRO A 80 18.59 9.46 12.66
N ALA A 81 18.66 10.23 13.75
CA ALA A 81 18.15 9.81 15.06
C ALA A 81 16.62 9.76 15.12
N PHE A 82 15.92 10.46 14.21
CA PHE A 82 14.47 10.52 14.12
C PHE A 82 13.87 9.70 12.98
N ARG A 83 14.71 9.05 12.18
CA ARG A 83 14.28 7.93 11.35
C ARG A 83 13.86 6.82 12.31
N SER A 84 12.56 6.68 12.50
CA SER A 84 12.04 5.55 13.25
C SER A 84 12.58 4.28 12.59
N PRO A 85 13.06 3.29 13.36
CA PRO A 85 13.40 1.97 12.79
C PRO A 85 12.16 1.27 12.21
N GLN A 86 10.97 1.85 12.40
CA GLN A 86 9.69 1.36 11.93
C GLN A 86 9.37 1.94 10.56
N THR A 87 10.02 1.40 9.56
CA THR A 87 9.50 1.43 8.19
C THR A 87 8.28 0.56 8.10
N VAL A 88 7.37 0.86 7.18
CA VAL A 88 6.13 0.10 7.04
C VAL A 88 6.04 -0.51 5.66
N LEU A 89 5.95 -1.85 5.64
CA LEU A 89 5.46 -2.60 4.50
C LEU A 89 3.94 -2.67 4.63
N MET A 90 3.26 -2.23 3.58
CA MET A 90 1.82 -2.23 3.49
C MET A 90 1.39 -3.03 2.27
N GLY A 91 0.35 -3.83 2.44
CA GLY A 91 -0.24 -4.54 1.32
C GLY A 91 -1.65 -5.01 1.63
N GLY A 92 -2.43 -5.23 0.58
CA GLY A 92 -3.80 -5.68 0.69
C GLY A 92 -4.25 -6.46 -0.53
N VAL A 93 -5.18 -7.38 -0.31
CA VAL A 93 -5.80 -8.17 -1.36
C VAL A 93 -7.25 -7.74 -1.49
N ARG A 94 -7.66 -7.33 -2.70
CA ARG A 94 -9.03 -6.87 -2.96
C ARG A 94 -10.03 -8.01 -3.03
N GLU A 95 -9.64 -9.10 -3.67
CA GLU A 95 -10.52 -10.22 -4.02
C GLU A 95 -9.74 -11.55 -3.98
N GLY A 96 -10.42 -12.62 -3.60
CA GLY A 96 -9.90 -14.00 -3.65
C GLY A 96 -9.50 -14.60 -2.30
N SER A 97 -8.88 -15.77 -2.34
CA SER A 97 -8.64 -16.66 -1.20
C SER A 97 -7.24 -16.52 -0.58
N ALA A 98 -6.54 -15.43 -0.86
CA ALA A 98 -5.24 -15.18 -0.28
C ALA A 98 -5.36 -15.05 1.25
N THR A 99 -4.44 -15.69 1.97
CA THR A 99 -4.39 -15.61 3.45
C THR A 99 -3.06 -15.06 3.95
N GLN A 100 -2.05 -15.02 3.07
CA GLN A 100 -0.70 -14.57 3.38
C GLN A 100 -0.09 -13.89 2.16
N VAL A 101 0.98 -13.14 2.38
CA VAL A 101 1.81 -12.54 1.32
C VAL A 101 3.26 -12.89 1.59
N LEU A 102 3.94 -13.44 0.58
CA LEU A 102 5.39 -13.56 0.55
C LEU A 102 5.97 -12.25 0.05
N VAL A 103 6.86 -11.65 0.83
CA VAL A 103 7.63 -10.47 0.46
C VAL A 103 9.06 -10.90 0.18
N GLU A 104 9.58 -10.57 -0.99
CA GLU A 104 11.00 -10.66 -1.33
C GLU A 104 11.61 -9.26 -1.24
N PHE A 105 12.64 -9.13 -0.42
CA PHE A 105 13.37 -7.89 -0.19
C PHE A 105 14.43 -7.67 -1.27
N PRO A 106 14.93 -6.43 -1.44
CA PRO A 106 16.02 -6.13 -2.37
C PRO A 106 17.32 -6.93 -2.10
N SER A 107 17.49 -7.42 -0.86
CA SER A 107 18.60 -8.30 -0.47
C SER A 107 18.46 -9.75 -0.97
N GLY A 108 17.29 -10.14 -1.49
CA GLY A 108 16.92 -11.52 -1.82
C GLY A 108 16.42 -12.33 -0.62
N GLU A 109 16.41 -11.76 0.59
CA GLU A 109 15.73 -12.37 1.74
C GLU A 109 14.21 -12.31 1.57
N THR A 110 13.49 -13.28 2.13
CA THR A 110 12.04 -13.34 2.05
C THR A 110 11.37 -13.38 3.43
N MET A 111 10.14 -12.89 3.48
CA MET A 111 9.30 -12.86 4.68
C MET A 111 7.86 -13.17 4.32
N THR A 112 7.21 -14.06 5.07
CA THR A 112 5.79 -14.34 4.90
C THR A 112 4.96 -13.62 5.96
N LEU A 113 3.96 -12.88 5.53
CA LEU A 113 3.10 -12.07 6.38
C LEU A 113 1.65 -12.55 6.30
N PRO A 114 0.96 -12.74 7.44
CA PRO A 114 -0.46 -13.06 7.42
C PRO A 114 -1.26 -11.85 6.95
N LEU A 115 -2.32 -12.09 6.16
CA LEU A 115 -3.34 -11.10 5.89
C LEU A 115 -4.34 -11.11 7.05
N GLY A 116 -4.61 -9.94 7.62
CA GLY A 116 -5.62 -9.73 8.65
C GLY A 116 -6.52 -8.54 8.32
N ASP A 117 -7.44 -8.23 9.22
CA ASP A 117 -8.34 -7.07 9.09
C ASP A 117 -7.62 -5.79 9.50
N VAL A 118 -6.70 -5.32 8.65
CA VAL A 118 -5.87 -4.13 8.92
C VAL A 118 -6.46 -2.87 8.27
N PHE A 119 -7.12 -3.04 7.13
CA PHE A 119 -7.87 -1.99 6.46
C PHE A 119 -9.32 -2.42 6.51
N GLU A 120 -10.19 -1.62 7.13
CA GLU A 120 -11.60 -1.92 7.44
C GLU A 120 -12.45 -2.43 6.24
N TRP A 121 -11.90 -2.44 5.04
CA TRP A 121 -12.54 -2.81 3.80
C TRP A 121 -11.87 -3.98 3.05
N ARG A 122 -10.67 -4.45 3.45
CA ARG A 122 -9.90 -5.50 2.76
C ARG A 122 -8.90 -6.24 3.67
N PRO A 123 -8.69 -7.56 3.49
CA PRO A 123 -7.57 -8.27 4.09
C PRO A 123 -6.25 -7.61 3.68
N GLY A 124 -5.42 -7.30 4.67
CA GLY A 124 -4.14 -6.63 4.45
C GLY A 124 -3.17 -6.82 5.61
N PHE A 125 -2.02 -6.21 5.48
CA PHE A 125 -1.03 -6.16 6.54
C PHE A 125 -0.39 -4.78 6.60
N LEU A 126 0.08 -4.44 7.80
CA LEU A 126 0.94 -3.31 8.08
C LEU A 126 2.03 -3.86 8.99
N THR A 127 3.26 -3.95 8.51
CA THR A 127 4.35 -4.52 9.31
C THR A 127 5.60 -3.66 9.23
N SER A 128 6.38 -3.69 10.30
CA SER A 128 7.66 -3.01 10.36
C SER A 128 8.83 -3.98 10.43
N VAL A 129 9.81 -3.74 9.56
CA VAL A 129 11.02 -4.56 9.45
C VAL A 129 12.24 -3.69 9.72
N PRO A 130 13.04 -4.00 10.76
CA PRO A 130 14.25 -3.24 11.07
C PRO A 130 15.23 -3.19 9.89
N GLY A 131 15.81 -2.02 9.64
CA GLY A 131 16.82 -1.81 8.59
C GLY A 131 16.25 -1.66 7.17
N LEU A 132 14.92 -1.70 7.01
CA LEU A 132 14.21 -1.37 5.78
C LEU A 132 13.61 0.05 5.89
N PRO A 133 13.16 0.70 4.78
CA PRO A 133 13.28 0.21 3.43
C PRO A 133 14.66 0.59 2.87
N GLN A 134 15.05 -0.06 1.77
CA GLN A 134 16.31 0.24 1.10
C GLN A 134 16.03 1.18 -0.06
N PRO A 135 16.55 2.42 -0.05
CA PRO A 135 16.42 3.35 -1.17
C PRO A 135 16.85 2.73 -2.50
N GLY A 136 15.98 2.81 -3.51
CA GLY A 136 16.17 2.26 -4.86
C GLY A 136 16.01 0.74 -4.95
N GLY A 137 15.68 0.05 -3.85
CA GLY A 137 15.48 -1.39 -3.83
C GLY A 137 14.07 -1.79 -4.27
N THR A 138 13.96 -2.85 -5.08
CA THR A 138 12.67 -3.44 -5.47
C THR A 138 12.20 -4.49 -4.48
N TYR A 139 10.96 -4.36 -4.06
CA TYR A 139 10.24 -5.30 -3.22
C TYR A 139 9.23 -6.05 -4.09
N THR A 140 9.16 -7.37 -3.95
CA THR A 140 8.17 -8.18 -4.67
C THR A 140 7.23 -8.84 -3.68
N PHE A 141 5.93 -8.69 -3.91
CA PHE A 141 4.86 -9.21 -3.08
C PHE A 141 4.11 -10.28 -3.87
N THR A 142 4.01 -11.47 -3.31
CA THR A 142 3.29 -12.60 -3.93
C THR A 142 2.21 -13.08 -2.99
N ALA A 143 0.93 -13.02 -3.40
CA ALA A 143 -0.16 -13.53 -2.59
C ALA A 143 -0.12 -15.06 -2.52
N LEU A 144 -0.34 -15.61 -1.33
CA LEU A 144 -0.31 -17.06 -1.07
C LEU A 144 -1.68 -17.56 -0.60
N ALA A 145 -2.03 -18.76 -1.04
CA ALA A 145 -3.14 -19.53 -0.51
C ALA A 145 -2.86 -20.01 0.93
N ALA A 146 -3.88 -20.59 1.59
CA ALA A 146 -3.77 -21.08 2.97
C ALA A 146 -2.69 -22.17 3.19
N ASP A 147 -2.33 -22.90 2.14
CA ASP A 147 -1.26 -23.91 2.16
C ASP A 147 0.13 -23.35 1.83
N GLY A 148 0.25 -22.04 1.62
CA GLY A 148 1.48 -21.36 1.25
C GLY A 148 1.80 -21.37 -0.25
N THR A 149 0.94 -21.96 -1.09
CA THR A 149 1.15 -21.98 -2.55
C THR A 149 0.95 -20.58 -3.14
N PRO A 150 1.87 -20.08 -4.00
CA PRO A 150 1.67 -18.84 -4.73
C PRO A 150 0.42 -18.87 -5.60
N ILE A 151 -0.39 -17.82 -5.53
CA ILE A 151 -1.57 -17.69 -6.39
C ILE A 151 -1.12 -17.14 -7.76
N PRO A 152 -1.37 -17.86 -8.88
CA PRO A 152 -0.92 -17.43 -10.20
C PRO A 152 -1.41 -16.02 -10.56
N GLY A 153 -0.48 -15.15 -10.97
CA GLY A 153 -0.78 -13.77 -11.38
C GLY A 153 -0.96 -12.78 -10.23
N ALA A 154 -0.94 -13.23 -8.98
CA ALA A 154 -1.13 -12.38 -7.79
C ALA A 154 0.21 -11.83 -7.28
N VAL A 155 0.93 -11.13 -8.16
CA VAL A 155 2.25 -10.55 -7.86
C VAL A 155 2.20 -9.04 -8.06
N ALA A 156 2.72 -8.30 -7.09
CA ALA A 156 2.89 -6.86 -7.16
C ALA A 156 4.33 -6.50 -6.78
N THR A 157 4.80 -5.33 -7.24
CA THR A 157 6.14 -4.84 -6.92
C THR A 157 6.06 -3.38 -6.54
N ASP A 158 6.95 -2.95 -5.65
CA ASP A 158 7.15 -1.55 -5.34
C ASP A 158 8.64 -1.22 -5.16
N VAL A 159 8.99 0.05 -5.31
CA VAL A 159 10.34 0.57 -5.10
C VAL A 159 10.25 1.77 -4.17
N TYR A 160 10.82 1.63 -2.98
CA TYR A 160 11.06 2.79 -2.13
C TYR A 160 12.17 3.63 -2.74
N LEU A 161 11.87 4.84 -3.17
CA LEU A 161 12.85 5.68 -3.88
C LEU A 161 13.86 6.29 -2.89
N GLY A 162 13.38 6.74 -1.73
CA GLY A 162 14.16 7.55 -0.80
C GLY A 162 14.51 8.93 -1.37
N GLY A 163 14.93 9.86 -0.49
CA GLY A 163 15.20 11.25 -0.86
C GLY A 163 13.95 12.13 -1.00
N TYR A 164 12.77 11.60 -0.69
CA TYR A 164 11.48 12.29 -0.71
C TYR A 164 10.79 12.28 0.66
N GLU A 165 11.58 12.07 1.71
CA GLU A 165 11.15 12.13 3.09
C GLU A 165 10.72 13.57 3.46
N VAL A 166 9.47 13.73 3.87
CA VAL A 166 8.91 15.01 4.32
C VAL A 166 9.25 15.27 5.78
N ASP A 167 9.50 16.52 6.14
CA ASP A 167 9.57 16.91 7.56
C ASP A 167 8.18 16.83 8.20
N PRO A 168 8.07 16.55 9.50
CA PRO A 168 6.78 16.53 10.17
C PRO A 168 6.18 17.94 10.24
N PRO A 169 4.84 18.06 10.27
CA PRO A 169 4.18 19.29 10.68
C PRO A 169 4.67 19.74 12.05
N THR A 170 4.75 21.05 12.26
CA THR A 170 5.20 21.64 13.53
C THR A 170 4.12 22.51 14.14
N ASN A 171 4.26 22.82 15.44
CA ASN A 171 3.42 23.81 16.12
C ASN A 171 1.94 23.42 16.03
N VAL A 172 1.66 22.14 16.25
CA VAL A 172 0.31 21.56 16.27
C VAL A 172 -0.47 22.13 17.46
N ARG A 173 -1.63 22.70 17.20
CA ARG A 173 -2.49 23.40 18.18
C ARG A 173 -3.93 22.95 18.06
N GLY A 174 -4.62 22.94 19.19
CA GLY A 174 -6.05 22.62 19.27
C GLY A 174 -6.82 23.73 19.97
N GLU A 175 -8.05 23.95 19.54
CA GLU A 175 -9.03 24.81 20.20
C GLU A 175 -10.39 24.09 20.26
N VAL A 176 -11.03 24.06 21.43
CA VAL A 176 -12.43 23.62 21.52
C VAL A 176 -13.30 24.77 21.07
N VAL A 177 -14.07 24.55 20.00
CA VAL A 177 -15.03 25.51 19.44
C VAL A 177 -16.45 24.94 19.57
N GLU A 178 -17.46 25.75 19.23
CA GLU A 178 -18.88 25.36 19.40
C GLU A 178 -19.23 24.03 18.69
N THR A 179 -18.60 23.75 17.55
CA THR A 179 -18.94 22.61 16.68
C THR A 179 -17.95 21.45 16.76
N GLY A 180 -16.88 21.54 17.55
CA GLY A 180 -15.90 20.46 17.66
C GLY A 180 -14.55 20.92 18.22
N VAL A 181 -13.49 20.24 17.80
CA VAL A 181 -12.11 20.59 18.11
C VAL A 181 -11.39 21.01 16.84
N LEU A 182 -11.02 22.28 16.72
CA LEU A 182 -10.25 22.81 15.61
C LEU A 182 -8.77 22.52 15.84
N ILE A 183 -8.16 21.76 14.93
CA ILE A 183 -6.73 21.46 14.91
C ILE A 183 -6.06 22.33 13.82
N THR A 184 -4.91 22.92 14.14
CA THR A 184 -4.10 23.74 13.22
C THR A 184 -2.62 23.41 13.37
N TRP A 185 -1.83 23.59 12.32
CA TRP A 185 -0.39 23.34 12.32
C TRP A 185 0.33 24.19 11.28
N ASP A 186 1.66 24.28 11.42
CA ASP A 186 2.53 24.86 10.40
C ASP A 186 2.95 23.77 9.39
N ALA A 187 2.82 24.10 8.11
CA ALA A 187 3.20 23.21 7.01
C ALA A 187 4.72 23.00 6.95
N PRO A 188 5.20 21.77 6.69
CA PRO A 188 6.60 21.54 6.38
C PRO A 188 6.95 22.08 4.97
N PRO A 189 8.25 22.20 4.63
CA PRO A 189 8.67 22.63 3.30
C PRO A 189 8.13 21.75 2.17
N VAL A 190 7.86 22.38 1.02
CA VAL A 190 7.48 21.67 -0.22
C VAL A 190 8.66 20.85 -0.76
N ILE A 191 8.38 19.62 -1.17
CA ILE A 191 9.30 18.73 -1.89
C ILE A 191 8.84 18.62 -3.34
N PRO A 192 9.61 19.16 -4.31
CA PRO A 192 9.23 19.11 -5.72
C PRO A 192 8.92 17.69 -6.21
N GLY A 193 7.69 17.49 -6.68
CA GLY A 193 7.24 16.22 -7.22
C GLY A 193 6.73 15.19 -6.20
N ALA A 194 6.92 15.41 -4.89
CA ALA A 194 6.56 14.45 -3.85
C ALA A 194 5.67 15.02 -2.72
N PHE A 195 5.79 16.31 -2.39
CA PHE A 195 5.00 16.95 -1.35
C PHE A 195 4.75 18.43 -1.66
N ASP A 196 3.56 18.72 -2.19
CA ASP A 196 2.96 20.05 -2.31
C ASP A 196 1.43 19.89 -2.15
N PRO A 197 0.93 19.88 -0.91
CA PRO A 197 -0.50 19.72 -0.66
C PRO A 197 -1.32 20.89 -1.22
N SER A 198 -0.71 22.06 -1.41
CA SER A 198 -1.41 23.25 -1.93
C SER A 198 -1.60 23.24 -3.45
N ARG A 199 -0.93 22.32 -4.16
CA ARG A 199 -1.02 22.17 -5.62
C ARG A 199 -2.40 21.68 -6.06
N SER A 200 -2.73 21.90 -7.34
CA SER A 200 -3.84 21.24 -8.03
C SER A 200 -3.35 20.38 -9.22
N PRO A 201 -3.55 19.04 -9.21
CA PRO A 201 -3.97 18.24 -8.06
C PRO A 201 -2.90 18.26 -6.95
N PRO A 202 -3.29 18.05 -5.68
CA PRO A 202 -2.34 18.01 -4.57
C PRO A 202 -1.42 16.81 -4.72
N ILE A 203 -0.16 16.97 -4.30
CA ILE A 203 0.79 15.88 -4.18
C ILE A 203 1.18 15.82 -2.70
N GLY A 204 0.97 14.67 -2.06
CA GLY A 204 1.03 14.63 -0.60
C GLY A 204 -0.24 15.18 0.06
N HIS A 205 -0.35 14.90 1.35
CA HIS A 205 -1.45 15.33 2.20
C HIS A 205 -1.01 15.34 3.66
N TYR A 206 -1.84 15.90 4.52
CA TYR A 206 -1.78 15.70 5.95
C TYR A 206 -2.76 14.61 6.36
N HIS A 207 -2.39 13.81 7.37
CA HIS A 207 -3.25 12.79 7.97
C HIS A 207 -3.34 13.04 9.48
N ILE A 208 -4.56 13.04 10.01
CA ILE A 208 -4.87 13.30 11.41
C ILE A 208 -5.57 12.06 11.98
N PRO A 209 -4.83 11.15 12.63
CA PRO A 209 -5.42 10.10 13.43
C PRO A 209 -5.76 10.61 14.83
N LEU A 210 -6.93 10.21 15.33
CA LEU A 210 -7.29 10.31 16.74
C LEU A 210 -7.32 8.90 17.33
N ASN A 211 -6.41 8.66 18.26
CA ASN A 211 -6.26 7.35 18.89
C ASN A 211 -6.65 7.42 20.36
N ARG A 212 -7.41 6.44 20.85
CA ARG A 212 -7.60 6.25 22.29
C ARG A 212 -6.27 5.88 22.93
N GLN A 213 -6.03 6.34 24.16
CA GLN A 213 -4.90 5.86 24.94
C GLN A 213 -4.97 4.33 25.05
N GLY A 214 -3.99 3.62 24.45
CA GLY A 214 -4.04 2.18 24.22
C GLY A 214 -3.95 1.77 22.75
N GLY A 215 -4.05 2.72 21.81
CA GLY A 215 -3.70 2.54 20.39
C GLY A 215 -4.87 2.28 19.45
N GLU A 216 -6.11 2.26 19.93
CA GLU A 216 -7.30 2.12 19.07
C GLU A 216 -7.54 3.43 18.30
N LYS A 217 -7.44 3.38 16.97
CA LYS A 217 -7.79 4.50 16.09
C LYS A 217 -9.31 4.61 15.99
N LEU A 218 -9.87 5.76 16.35
CA LEU A 218 -11.32 5.99 16.37
C LEU A 218 -11.80 7.00 15.34
N PHE A 219 -10.94 7.95 14.97
CA PHE A 219 -11.22 8.93 13.95
C PHE A 219 -9.98 9.15 13.09
N SER A 220 -10.20 9.49 11.83
CA SER A 220 -9.15 9.77 10.86
C SER A 220 -9.64 10.83 9.88
N TRP A 221 -8.74 11.75 9.53
CA TRP A 221 -8.95 12.67 8.42
C TRP A 221 -7.68 12.79 7.58
N SER A 222 -7.83 12.90 6.26
CA SER A 222 -6.70 13.16 5.36
C SER A 222 -7.02 14.30 4.40
N GLY A 223 -6.16 15.31 4.28
CA GLY A 223 -6.41 16.45 3.37
C GLY A 223 -5.21 17.39 3.19
N PRO A 224 -5.25 18.29 2.19
CA PRO A 224 -4.17 19.26 1.94
C PRO A 224 -4.19 20.49 2.84
N GLU A 225 -5.29 20.75 3.54
CA GLU A 225 -5.47 21.95 4.36
C GLU A 225 -4.60 21.90 5.62
N THR A 226 -4.11 23.03 6.13
CA THR A 226 -3.31 23.12 7.38
C THR A 226 -4.16 23.32 8.63
N SER A 227 -5.44 23.03 8.52
CA SER A 227 -6.38 23.02 9.61
C SER A 227 -7.51 22.03 9.33
N HIS A 228 -8.07 21.49 10.40
CA HIS A 228 -9.20 20.58 10.32
C HIS A 228 -10.03 20.62 11.61
N LEU A 229 -11.35 20.61 11.47
CA LEU A 229 -12.28 20.54 12.59
C LEU A 229 -12.69 19.09 12.80
N ILE A 230 -12.29 18.49 13.92
CA ILE A 230 -12.84 17.20 14.35
C ILE A 230 -14.24 17.47 14.91
N PRO A 231 -15.32 17.06 14.24
CA PRO A 231 -16.67 17.51 14.58
C PRO A 231 -17.21 16.79 15.82
N PHE A 232 -18.05 17.49 16.58
CA PHE A 232 -18.81 16.84 17.66
C PHE A 232 -19.78 15.80 17.11
N ARG A 233 -20.44 16.10 15.99
CA ARG A 233 -21.55 15.31 15.45
C ARG A 233 -21.22 14.71 14.11
N ARG A 234 -21.73 13.50 13.88
CA ARG A 234 -21.51 12.78 12.62
C ARG A 234 -22.08 13.50 11.40
N GLN A 235 -23.21 14.22 11.53
CA GLN A 235 -23.76 14.96 10.40
C GLN A 235 -22.89 16.13 9.92
N ASP A 236 -21.91 16.55 10.72
CA ASP A 236 -21.00 17.64 10.40
C ASP A 236 -19.70 17.12 9.74
N PHE A 237 -19.62 15.81 9.46
CA PHE A 237 -18.50 15.21 8.73
C PHE A 237 -18.35 15.81 7.34
N GLY A 238 -17.13 16.20 7.01
CA GLY A 238 -16.68 16.48 5.67
C GLY A 238 -16.42 15.21 4.86
N PRO A 239 -16.13 15.36 3.56
CA PRO A 239 -15.96 14.22 2.64
C PRO A 239 -14.73 13.35 2.91
N ARG A 240 -13.85 13.74 3.84
CA ARG A 240 -12.60 13.03 4.16
C ARG A 240 -12.52 12.62 5.64
N ASP A 241 -13.62 12.78 6.36
CA ASP A 241 -13.74 12.33 7.76
C ASP A 241 -14.16 10.87 7.80
N GLU A 242 -13.45 10.09 8.59
CA GLU A 242 -13.66 8.66 8.76
C GLU A 242 -13.71 8.29 10.25
N GLY A 243 -14.51 7.28 10.59
CA GLY A 243 -14.66 6.78 11.96
C GLY A 243 -15.77 7.45 12.75
N LEU A 244 -15.52 7.73 14.03
CA LEU A 244 -16.48 8.24 15.00
C LEU A 244 -16.40 9.76 15.14
N ALA A 245 -17.54 10.41 15.33
CA ALA A 245 -17.59 11.79 15.82
C ALA A 245 -17.28 11.85 17.32
N LEU A 246 -16.89 13.01 17.86
CA LEU A 246 -16.51 13.12 19.27
C LEU A 246 -17.64 12.74 20.24
N GLU A 247 -18.91 13.03 19.92
CA GLU A 247 -20.07 12.64 20.76
C GLU A 247 -20.32 11.12 20.78
N GLU A 248 -19.76 10.37 19.81
CA GLU A 248 -19.90 8.92 19.71
C GLU A 248 -18.78 8.18 20.45
N MET A 249 -17.74 8.91 20.86
CA MET A 249 -16.63 8.38 21.64
C MET A 249 -16.99 8.35 23.13
N GLY A 250 -16.60 7.27 23.80
CA GLY A 250 -16.80 7.16 25.25
C GLY A 250 -15.87 8.10 26.05
N ASP A 251 -16.03 8.10 27.36
CA ASP A 251 -15.09 8.81 28.23
C ASP A 251 -13.65 8.25 28.08
N GLY A 252 -12.67 9.13 28.10
CA GLY A 252 -11.27 8.75 27.94
C GLY A 252 -10.33 9.89 27.55
N VAL A 253 -9.05 9.53 27.40
CA VAL A 253 -7.99 10.39 26.88
C VAL A 253 -7.61 9.88 25.48
N TYR A 254 -7.60 10.81 24.53
CA TYR A 254 -7.34 10.56 23.13
C TYR A 254 -6.16 11.41 22.69
N THR A 255 -5.28 10.85 21.85
CA THR A 255 -4.11 11.55 21.31
C THR A 255 -4.36 11.86 19.84
N VAL A 256 -4.21 13.13 19.48
CA VAL A 256 -4.19 13.62 18.10
C VAL A 256 -2.76 13.91 17.72
N GLY A 257 -2.31 13.33 16.60
CA GLY A 257 -1.10 13.73 15.89
C GLY A 257 -1.45 14.29 14.52
N VAL A 258 -0.53 15.02 13.90
CA VAL A 258 -0.63 15.41 12.49
C VAL A 258 0.57 14.82 11.76
N HIS A 259 0.29 14.00 10.75
CA HIS A 259 1.29 13.40 9.88
C HIS A 259 1.32 14.18 8.57
N ALA A 260 2.52 14.46 8.04
CA ALA A 260 2.69 14.83 6.65
C ALA A 260 3.03 13.58 5.84
N ALA A 261 2.36 13.36 4.72
CA ALA A 261 2.60 12.22 3.84
C ALA A 261 3.06 12.69 2.46
N SER A 262 4.26 12.31 2.03
CA SER A 262 4.76 12.52 0.67
C SER A 262 4.46 11.31 -0.22
N TRP A 263 4.33 11.55 -1.52
CA TRP A 263 4.04 10.52 -2.52
C TRP A 263 5.27 10.23 -3.35
N ALA A 264 5.33 9.01 -3.90
CA ALA A 264 6.27 8.69 -4.95
C ALA A 264 6.07 9.65 -6.14
N PRO A 265 7.12 10.33 -6.64
CA PRO A 265 6.97 11.24 -7.75
C PRO A 265 6.42 10.53 -8.99
N GLY A 266 5.50 11.20 -9.69
CA GLY A 266 4.90 10.65 -10.90
C GLY A 266 5.96 10.31 -11.98
N GLY A 267 5.80 9.16 -12.62
CA GLY A 267 6.72 8.66 -13.66
C GLY A 267 7.96 7.93 -13.12
N THR A 268 8.01 7.66 -11.82
CA THR A 268 9.05 6.82 -11.18
C THR A 268 8.56 5.38 -11.01
N ALA A 269 9.41 4.53 -10.42
CA ALA A 269 9.09 3.14 -10.12
C ALA A 269 8.39 2.95 -8.76
N GLY A 270 8.37 3.97 -7.90
CA GLY A 270 7.69 3.91 -6.60
C GLY A 270 6.19 4.10 -6.75
N TYR A 271 5.43 3.51 -5.84
CA TYR A 271 3.98 3.58 -5.80
C TYR A 271 3.48 4.13 -4.47
N GLY A 272 2.47 5.01 -4.51
CA GLY A 272 1.75 5.42 -3.31
C GLY A 272 2.54 6.41 -2.45
N ILE A 273 2.52 6.18 -1.14
CA ILE A 273 3.17 7.05 -0.15
C ILE A 273 4.65 6.67 -0.10
N GLU A 274 5.56 7.65 -0.12
CA GLU A 274 6.99 7.38 0.11
C GLU A 274 7.32 7.51 1.60
N CYS A 275 6.77 8.54 2.24
CA CYS A 275 7.08 8.85 3.61
C CYS A 275 5.87 9.43 4.32
N GLN A 276 5.68 9.03 5.57
CA GLN A 276 4.86 9.75 6.54
C GLN A 276 5.74 10.25 7.68
N ALA A 277 5.58 11.50 8.08
CA ALA A 277 6.34 12.09 9.17
C ALA A 277 5.42 12.74 10.19
N GLN A 278 5.63 12.42 11.47
CA GLN A 278 4.99 13.08 12.59
C GLN A 278 6.05 13.55 13.60
N ASN A 279 5.77 14.64 14.31
CA ASN A 279 6.58 15.03 15.45
C ASN A 279 5.92 14.47 16.73
N PRO A 280 6.50 13.47 17.41
CA PRO A 280 5.88 12.88 18.60
C PRO A 280 5.78 13.87 19.77
N ALA A 281 6.56 14.95 19.76
CA ALA A 281 6.47 16.02 20.74
C ALA A 281 5.28 16.95 20.48
N ASP A 282 4.81 17.07 19.24
CA ASP A 282 3.72 17.96 18.84
C ASP A 282 2.40 17.18 18.70
N HIS A 283 1.89 16.67 19.82
CA HIS A 283 0.58 16.02 19.90
C HIS A 283 -0.37 16.77 20.84
N ILE A 284 -1.67 16.58 20.64
CA ILE A 284 -2.72 17.16 21.49
C ILE A 284 -3.44 16.02 22.21
N GLN A 285 -3.72 16.19 23.50
CA GLN A 285 -4.60 15.30 24.23
C GLN A 285 -6.02 15.88 24.27
N ILE A 286 -6.98 15.17 23.70
CA ILE A 286 -8.41 15.43 23.87
C ILE A 286 -8.91 14.56 25.02
N VAL A 287 -9.57 15.17 26.00
CA VAL A 287 -10.18 14.44 27.13
C VAL A 287 -11.69 14.58 27.04
N ILE A 288 -12.39 13.44 27.08
CA ILE A 288 -13.84 13.35 27.13
C ILE A 288 -14.24 12.79 28.49
N GLU A 289 -14.99 13.56 29.26
CA GLU A 289 -15.46 13.18 30.61
C GLU A 289 -16.91 13.66 30.80
N GLY A 290 -17.85 12.74 30.98
CA GLY A 290 -19.26 13.08 31.18
C GLY A 290 -19.87 13.87 30.02
N GLY A 291 -19.41 13.60 28.79
CA GLY A 291 -19.83 14.32 27.58
C GLY A 291 -19.24 15.73 27.42
N GLN A 292 -18.32 16.15 28.29
CA GLN A 292 -17.56 17.39 28.13
C GLN A 292 -16.23 17.10 27.45
N VAL A 293 -15.86 17.94 26.48
CA VAL A 293 -14.59 17.84 25.74
C VAL A 293 -13.66 18.97 26.17
N ARG A 294 -12.42 18.62 26.50
CA ARG A 294 -11.36 19.58 26.86
C ARG A 294 -10.03 19.18 26.25
N LEU A 295 -9.16 20.16 26.03
CA LEU A 295 -7.80 19.92 25.58
C LEU A 295 -6.83 19.91 26.76
N LYS A 296 -5.82 19.06 26.66
CA LYS A 296 -4.66 19.07 27.52
C LYS A 296 -3.43 19.22 26.62
N THR A 297 -2.72 20.32 26.82
CA THR A 297 -1.38 20.49 26.26
C THR A 297 -0.44 19.53 27.00
N PRO A 298 0.46 18.83 26.29
CA PRO A 298 1.48 17.97 26.92
C PRO A 298 2.29 18.70 28.00
#